data_AF-A0A955R5W2-F1
#
_entry.id   AF-A0A955R5W2-F1
#
_cell.length_a   1.000
_cell.length_b   1.000
_cell.length_c   1.000
_cell.angle_alpha   90.00
_cell.angle_beta   90.00
_cell.angle_gamma   90.00
#
_symmetry.space_group_name_H-M   'P 1'
#
loop_
_entity.id
_entity.type
_entity.pdbx_description
1 polymer ?
#
loop_
_entity_poly.entity_id
_entity_poly.type
_entity_poly.pdbx_seq_one_letter_code
_entity_poly.pdbx_strand_id
1 'polypeptide(L)'
;MLLKNLKQQKACYGVLQQLLELQKRAIEERNDEALMAAIKDKNVQIQTLHRLEQEFNRLIGELNGEQKESAEQQTQSLRQEIVRALESLIEAENACQHALIQ
;
A
#
# COMPACT_ATOMS: atom_id res chain seq x y z
N MET A 1 -11.65 10.71 -11.81
CA MET A 1 -10.86 11.05 -10.60
C MET A 1 -10.59 9.83 -9.72
N LEU A 2 -11.59 8.99 -9.42
CA LEU A 2 -11.42 7.73 -8.67
C LEU A 2 -10.34 6.80 -9.24
N LEU A 3 -10.35 6.56 -10.55
CA LEU A 3 -9.32 5.73 -11.21
C LEU A 3 -7.89 6.29 -11.04
N LYS A 4 -7.74 7.62 -11.01
CA LYS A 4 -6.44 8.27 -10.79
C LYS A 4 -5.96 8.01 -9.35
N ASN A 5 -6.87 8.16 -8.37
CA ASN A 5 -6.57 7.88 -6.97
C ASN A 5 -6.16 6.41 -6.76
N LEU A 6 -6.90 5.46 -7.31
CA LEU A 6 -6.54 4.04 -7.23
C LEU A 6 -5.21 3.71 -7.92
N LYS A 7 -4.90 4.36 -9.06
CA LYS A 7 -3.58 4.21 -9.70
C LYS A 7 -2.46 4.72 -8.79
N GLN A 8 -2.69 5.81 -8.05
CA GLN A 8 -1.73 6.33 -7.08
C GLN A 8 -1.59 5.38 -5.88
N GLN A 9 -2.68 4.80 -5.38
CA GLN A 9 -2.63 3.79 -4.33
C GLN A 9 -1.80 2.58 -4.79
N LYS A 10 -2.06 2.05 -6.00
CA LYS A 10 -1.27 0.96 -6.58
C LYS A 10 0.22 1.31 -6.69
N ALA A 11 0.55 2.54 -7.07
CA ALA A 11 1.94 3.00 -7.12
C ALA A 11 2.59 3.01 -5.72
N CYS A 12 1.89 3.50 -4.70
CA CYS A 12 2.35 3.45 -3.31
C CYS A 12 2.60 2.01 -2.84
N TYR A 13 1.72 1.06 -3.18
CA TYR A 13 1.95 -0.36 -2.87
C TYR A 13 3.19 -0.92 -3.56
N GLY A 14 3.46 -0.53 -4.81
CA GLY A 14 4.71 -0.91 -5.50
C GLY A 14 5.96 -0.37 -4.81
N VAL A 15 5.92 0.86 -4.29
CA VAL A 15 7.02 1.42 -3.50
C VAL A 15 7.18 0.67 -2.17
N LEU A 16 6.08 0.36 -1.48
CA LEU A 16 6.11 -0.43 -0.24
C LEU A 16 6.74 -1.80 -0.46
N GLN A 17 6.46 -2.47 -1.58
CA GLN A 17 7.07 -3.75 -1.92
C GLN A 17 8.59 -3.63 -2.08
N GLN A 18 9.07 -2.58 -2.75
CA GLN A 18 10.51 -2.33 -2.88
C GLN A 18 11.17 -2.05 -1.53
N LEU A 19 10.53 -1.24 -0.69
CA LEU A 19 11.02 -0.93 0.66
C LEU A 19 11.04 -2.17 1.56
N LEU A 20 10.12 -3.10 1.36
CA LEU A 20 10.09 -4.36 2.08
C LEU A 20 11.26 -5.28 1.70
N GLU A 21 11.63 -5.33 0.43
CA GLU A 21 12.84 -6.05 0.01
C GLU A 21 14.11 -5.41 0.59
N LEU A 22 14.16 -4.08 0.68
CA LEU A 22 15.26 -3.38 1.35
C LEU A 22 15.30 -3.70 2.86
N GLN A 23 14.16 -3.76 3.53
CA GLN A 23 14.07 -4.17 4.92
C GLN A 23 14.56 -5.61 5.13
N LYS A 24 14.11 -6.57 4.30
CA LYS A 24 14.56 -7.97 4.37
C LYS A 24 16.08 -8.05 4.29
N ARG A 25 16.66 -7.38 3.29
CA ARG A 25 18.10 -7.33 3.10
C ARG A 25 18.82 -6.71 4.30
N ALA A 26 18.30 -5.62 4.84
CA ALA A 26 18.87 -4.97 6.02
C ALA A 26 18.85 -5.89 7.26
N ILE A 27 17.79 -6.70 7.42
CA ILE A 27 17.72 -7.71 8.49
C ILE A 27 18.78 -8.79 8.29
N GLU A 28 18.90 -9.34 7.07
CA GLU A 28 19.90 -10.36 6.73
C GLU A 28 21.33 -9.86 6.94
N GLU A 29 21.60 -8.61 6.57
CA GLU A 29 22.91 -7.96 6.69
C GLU A 29 23.16 -7.38 8.10
N ARG A 30 22.19 -7.47 9.03
CA ARG A 30 22.24 -6.87 10.37
C ARG A 30 22.57 -5.37 10.34
N ASN A 31 21.99 -4.67 9.37
CA ASN A 31 22.22 -3.24 9.14
C ASN A 31 21.06 -2.41 9.70
N ASP A 32 21.20 -1.99 10.96
CA ASP A 32 20.16 -1.23 11.68
C ASP A 32 19.86 0.13 11.04
N GLU A 33 20.85 0.80 10.44
CA GLU A 33 20.64 2.09 9.78
C GLU A 33 19.77 1.94 8.54
N ALA A 34 20.06 0.95 7.70
CA ALA A 34 19.27 0.64 6.51
C ALA A 34 17.85 0.17 6.88
N LEU A 35 17.72 -0.62 7.97
CA LEU A 35 16.44 -1.06 8.49
C LEU A 35 15.57 0.13 8.93
N MET A 36 16.15 1.06 9.71
CA MET A 36 15.45 2.26 10.17
C MET A 36 15.07 3.20 9.02
N ALA A 37 15.93 3.33 8.00
CA ALA A 37 15.62 4.09 6.80
C ALA A 37 14.41 3.49 6.04
N ALA A 38 14.42 2.18 5.81
CA ALA A 38 13.30 1.48 5.16
C ALA A 38 11.99 1.65 5.93
N ILE A 39 12.01 1.51 7.26
CA ILE A 39 10.83 1.72 8.11
C ILE A 39 10.30 3.15 8.00
N LYS A 40 11.19 4.14 8.04
CA LYS A 40 10.81 5.56 7.93
C LYS A 40 10.16 5.85 6.58
N ASP A 41 10.73 5.36 5.49
CA ASP A 41 10.20 5.57 4.15
C ASP A 41 8.86 4.85 3.94
N LYS A 42 8.68 3.66 4.53
CA LYS A 42 7.38 2.97 4.54
C LYS A 42 6.31 3.80 5.26
N ASN A 43 6.63 4.42 6.40
CA ASN A 43 5.69 5.27 7.12
C ASN A 43 5.19 6.45 6.26
N VAL A 44 6.05 7.03 5.42
CA VAL A 44 5.65 8.09 4.47
C VAL A 44 4.64 7.55 3.44
N GLN A 45 4.88 6.35 2.91
CA GLN A 45 3.94 5.71 1.97
C GLN A 45 2.61 5.35 2.62
N ILE A 46 2.61 4.86 3.87
CA ILE A 46 1.39 4.56 4.63
C ILE A 46 0.56 5.83 4.86
N GLN A 47 1.20 6.94 5.26
CA GLN A 47 0.51 8.22 5.40
C GLN A 47 -0.09 8.70 4.07
N THR A 48 0.64 8.50 2.97
CA THR A 48 0.16 8.83 1.62
C THR A 48 -1.05 7.98 1.24
N LEU A 49 -1.01 6.67 1.50
CA LEU A 49 -2.14 5.77 1.29
C LEU A 49 -3.36 6.19 2.10
N HIS A 50 -3.18 6.54 3.37
CA HIS A 50 -4.28 7.00 4.22
C HIS A 50 -4.96 8.25 3.66
N ARG A 51 -4.16 9.22 3.20
CA ARG A 51 -4.69 10.42 2.52
C ARG A 51 -5.46 10.05 1.24
N LEU A 52 -4.91 9.16 0.42
CA LEU A 52 -5.55 8.72 -0.82
C LEU A 52 -6.87 8.00 -0.53
N GLU A 53 -6.93 7.19 0.52
CA GLU A 53 -8.15 6.50 0.97
C GLU A 53 -9.22 7.49 1.43
N GLN A 54 -8.86 8.49 2.23
CA GLN A 54 -9.79 9.57 2.63
C GLN A 54 -10.34 10.32 1.40
N GLU A 55 -9.48 10.66 0.45
CA GLU A 55 -9.89 11.31 -0.80
C GLU A 55 -10.82 10.40 -1.63
N PHE A 56 -10.50 9.10 -1.71
CA PHE A 56 -11.31 8.12 -2.41
C PHE A 56 -12.72 8.02 -1.81
N ASN A 57 -12.80 7.92 -0.48
CA ASN A 57 -14.06 7.85 0.24
C ASN A 57 -14.91 9.11 0.06
N ARG A 58 -14.26 10.30 0.06
CA ARG A 58 -14.94 11.56 -0.26
C ARG A 58 -15.50 11.54 -1.68
N LEU A 59 -14.68 11.18 -2.66
CA LEU A 59 -15.08 11.14 -4.07
C LEU A 59 -16.23 10.14 -4.32
N ILE A 60 -16.25 8.99 -3.64
CA ILE A 60 -17.37 8.05 -3.73
C ILE A 60 -18.62 8.60 -3.04
N GLY A 61 -18.48 9.30 -1.92
CA GLY A 61 -19.60 9.93 -1.21
C GLY A 61 -20.35 10.96 -2.06
N GLU A 62 -19.66 11.61 -2.99
CA GLU A 62 -20.22 12.61 -3.91
C GLU A 62 -20.99 12.01 -5.10
N LEU A 63 -20.86 10.71 -5.37
CA LEU A 63 -21.53 10.05 -6.49
C LEU A 63 -22.97 9.63 -6.16
N ASN A 64 -23.86 9.72 -7.16
CA ASN A 64 -25.20 9.15 -7.10
C ASN A 64 -25.21 7.62 -7.35
N GLY A 65 -26.37 6.96 -7.23
CA GLY A 65 -26.49 5.50 -7.32
C GLY A 65 -25.94 4.91 -8.63
N GLU A 66 -26.37 5.44 -9.78
CA GLU A 66 -25.90 4.97 -11.10
C GLU A 66 -24.40 5.23 -11.31
N GLN A 67 -23.91 6.37 -10.83
CA GLN A 67 -22.48 6.68 -10.90
C GLN A 67 -21.64 5.77 -10.00
N LYS A 68 -22.16 5.35 -8.84
CA LYS A 68 -21.49 4.40 -7.94
C LYS A 68 -21.37 3.04 -8.59
N GLU A 69 -22.44 2.50 -9.17
CA GLU A 69 -22.41 1.21 -9.87
C GLU A 69 -21.42 1.24 -11.05
N SER A 70 -21.45 2.31 -11.84
CA SER A 70 -20.49 2.48 -12.96
C SER A 70 -19.04 2.59 -12.46
N ALA A 71 -18.80 3.36 -11.41
CA ALA A 71 -17.47 3.50 -10.81
C ALA A 71 -16.99 2.19 -10.18
N GLU A 72 -17.86 1.40 -9.57
CA GLU A 72 -17.52 0.11 -8.99
C GLU A 72 -17.06 -0.86 -10.07
N GLN A 73 -17.80 -0.99 -11.17
CA GLN A 73 -17.39 -1.81 -12.32
C GLN A 73 -16.05 -1.36 -12.91
N GLN A 74 -15.85 -0.05 -13.09
CA GLN A 74 -14.60 0.49 -13.65
C GLN A 74 -13.40 0.34 -12.71
N THR A 75 -13.62 0.24 -11.40
CA THR A 75 -12.56 0.18 -10.39
C THR A 75 -12.30 -1.20 -9.83
N GLN A 76 -13.21 -2.17 -10.06
CA GLN A 76 -13.20 -3.50 -9.45
C GLN A 76 -11.87 -4.24 -9.63
N SER A 77 -11.38 -4.34 -10.87
CA SER A 77 -10.12 -5.04 -11.16
C SER A 77 -8.94 -4.40 -10.42
N LEU A 78 -8.85 -3.06 -10.43
CA LEU A 78 -7.75 -2.36 -9.78
C LEU A 78 -7.82 -2.46 -8.25
N ARG A 79 -9.04 -2.47 -7.67
CA ARG A 79 -9.23 -2.73 -6.24
C ARG A 79 -8.80 -4.15 -5.84
N GLN A 80 -9.13 -5.15 -6.66
CA GLN A 80 -8.71 -6.53 -6.39
C GLN A 80 -7.18 -6.67 -6.42
N GLU A 81 -6.52 -6.01 -7.37
CA GLU A 81 -5.05 -5.97 -7.40
C GLU A 81 -4.46 -5.29 -6.16
N ILE A 82 -5.07 -4.19 -5.71
CA ILE A 82 -4.67 -3.49 -4.48
C ILE A 82 -4.81 -4.39 -3.25
N VAL A 83 -5.94 -5.10 -3.11
CA VAL A 83 -6.18 -6.01 -1.98
C VAL A 83 -5.12 -7.11 -1.95
N ARG A 84 -4.83 -7.74 -3.08
CA ARG A 84 -3.79 -8.78 -3.17
C ARG A 84 -2.41 -8.24 -2.83
N ALA A 85 -2.07 -7.03 -3.27
CA ALA A 85 -0.80 -6.39 -2.93
C ALA A 85 -0.68 -6.13 -1.42
N LEU A 86 -1.78 -5.72 -0.79
CA LEU A 86 -1.85 -5.48 0.65
C LEU A 86 -1.71 -6.77 1.46
N GLU A 87 -2.40 -7.85 1.07
CA GLU A 87 -2.27 -9.16 1.70
C GLU A 87 -0.82 -9.66 1.64
N SER A 88 -0.19 -9.59 0.46
CA SER A 88 1.20 -9.99 0.26
C SER A 88 2.18 -9.14 1.09
N LEU A 89 1.94 -7.84 1.21
CA LEU A 89 2.76 -6.96 2.06
C LEU A 89 2.65 -7.33 3.54
N ILE A 90 1.43 -7.61 4.03
CA ILE A 90 1.21 -8.02 5.43
C ILE A 90 1.95 -9.32 5.74
N GLU A 91 1.83 -10.32 4.85
CA GLU A 91 2.53 -11.60 5.03
C GLU A 91 4.06 -11.42 5.10
N ALA A 92 4.62 -10.61 4.20
CA ALA A 92 6.05 -10.40 4.15
C ALA A 92 6.58 -9.48 5.27
N GLU A 93 5.79 -8.54 5.79
CA GLU A 93 6.11 -7.79 7.02
C GLU A 93 6.12 -8.71 8.23
N ASN A 94 5.13 -9.60 8.35
CA ASN A 94 5.11 -10.60 9.41
C ASN A 94 6.38 -11.47 9.36
N ALA A 95 6.80 -11.92 8.17
CA ALA A 95 8.05 -12.66 8.02
C ALA A 95 9.28 -11.86 8.50
N CYS A 96 9.36 -10.56 8.17
CA CYS A 96 10.43 -9.68 8.65
C CYS A 96 10.43 -9.55 10.18
N GLN A 97 9.25 -9.40 10.78
CA GLN A 97 9.12 -9.34 12.24
C GLN A 97 9.60 -10.64 12.91
N HIS A 98 9.23 -11.80 12.36
CA HIS A 98 9.70 -13.08 12.90
C HIS A 98 11.23 -13.22 12.80
N ALA A 99 11.83 -12.79 11.68
CA ALA A 99 13.28 -12.82 11.49
C ALA A 99 14.05 -11.90 12.46
N LEU A 100 13.43 -10.81 12.92
CA LEU A 100 14.03 -9.87 13.89
C LEU A 100 14.02 -10.37 15.33
N ILE A 101 13.15 -11.33 15.66
CA ILE A 101 12.94 -11.83 17.03
C ILE A 101 13.75 -13.13 17.28
N GLN A 102 14.30 -13.73 16.24
CA GLN A 102 15.15 -14.94 16.30
C GLN A 102 16.63 -14.59 16.49
#